data_AF-A0A0D8XSM6-F1
#
_entry.id   AF-A0A0D8XSM6-F1
#
_cell.length_a   1.000
_cell.length_b   1.000
_cell.length_c   1.000
_cell.angle_alpha   90.00
_cell.angle_beta   90.00
_cell.angle_gamma   90.00
#
_symmetry.space_group_name_H-M   'P 1'
#
loop_
_entity.id
_entity.type
_entity.pdbx_description
1 polymer ?
#
loop_
_entity_poly.entity_id
_entity_poly.type
_entity_poly.pdbx_seq_one_letter_code
_entity_poly.pdbx_strand_id
1 'polypeptide(L)'
;MSSMKAVAEFLEKWNGKNIIFPQSVKQDWDLEFRTTSTPSLQEIPINWWKEQLRKPQHVPKSGDVWSIPFSYTFGSLQSSEGRIARQFWLKNRSISFVDVELSANQALLANPNWIYPYRVNYDITNWKMIARQLHQNHHNIPIKSRMQIIMDAETFLSHSDFPQMFVYVLGYLAIESNLGVALIGMDAIYRLCDAFRGVHLPELQLYLAPAIAQFDKLLDDSQIDPELAALWLNDPPR
;
A
#
# COMPACT_ATOMS: atom_id res chain seq x y z
N MET A 1 -27.05 -1.59 -8.46
CA MET A 1 -26.05 -2.30 -9.28
C MET A 1 -24.74 -1.53 -9.16
N SER A 2 -23.85 -1.95 -8.25
CA SER A 2 -22.55 -1.29 -8.05
C SER A 2 -21.52 -1.96 -8.96
N SER A 3 -21.05 -1.26 -9.99
CA SER A 3 -19.95 -1.71 -10.84
C SER A 3 -18.67 -1.15 -10.26
N MET A 4 -17.96 -1.95 -9.45
CA MET A 4 -16.66 -1.56 -8.90
C MET A 4 -15.57 -1.79 -9.95
N LYS A 5 -14.93 -0.70 -10.39
CA LYS A 5 -13.70 -0.75 -11.18
C LYS A 5 -12.52 -0.68 -10.23
N ALA A 6 -11.90 -1.83 -9.93
CA ALA A 6 -10.57 -1.84 -9.35
C ALA A 6 -9.57 -1.57 -10.50
N VAL A 7 -9.01 -0.37 -10.53
CA VAL A 7 -7.96 -0.01 -11.49
C VAL A 7 -6.63 -0.17 -10.77
N ALA A 8 -5.83 -1.15 -11.19
CA ALA A 8 -4.43 -1.23 -10.81
C ALA A 8 -3.66 -0.22 -11.68
N GLU A 9 -3.67 1.05 -11.28
CA GLU A 9 -2.80 2.07 -11.86
C GLU A 9 -1.45 2.05 -11.13
N PHE A 10 -0.35 2.09 -11.87
CA PHE A 10 0.99 2.26 -11.34
C PHE A 10 1.44 3.66 -11.75
N LEU A 11 1.81 4.51 -10.80
CA LEU A 11 2.41 5.84 -11.03
C LEU A 11 3.52 5.70 -12.09
N GLU A 12 3.54 6.48 -13.18
CA GLU A 12 3.67 7.94 -13.15
C GLU A 12 2.88 8.69 -14.25
N LYS A 13 2.22 9.75 -13.79
CA LYS A 13 1.89 11.06 -14.39
C LYS A 13 1.35 11.15 -15.83
N TRP A 14 0.17 11.77 -15.88
CA TRP A 14 -0.24 12.70 -16.92
C TRP A 14 0.84 13.75 -17.21
N ASN A 15 1.53 13.62 -18.34
CA ASN A 15 1.53 14.67 -19.36
C ASN A 15 1.81 14.01 -20.71
N GLY A 16 1.12 14.50 -21.73
CA GLY A 16 0.85 13.76 -22.97
C GLY A 16 2.07 13.14 -23.68
N LYS A 17 1.77 11.96 -24.26
CA LYS A 17 2.46 11.25 -25.34
C LYS A 17 3.76 10.53 -24.98
N ASN A 18 3.64 9.19 -25.07
CA ASN A 18 4.66 8.14 -25.07
C ASN A 18 5.45 7.98 -23.77
N ILE A 19 5.29 6.81 -23.12
CA ILE A 19 6.04 6.46 -21.92
C ILE A 19 6.56 5.03 -22.01
N ILE A 20 7.81 4.90 -21.58
CA ILE A 20 8.70 3.74 -21.54
C ILE A 20 8.80 3.28 -20.07
N PHE A 21 8.88 1.97 -19.83
CA PHE A 21 9.02 1.38 -18.50
C PHE A 21 10.48 0.98 -18.19
N PRO A 22 10.97 1.14 -16.94
CA PRO A 22 12.10 0.36 -16.42
C PRO A 22 11.63 -1.05 -16.03
N GLN A 23 12.50 -2.05 -16.15
CA GLN A 23 12.11 -3.46 -16.23
C GLN A 23 12.98 -4.44 -15.44
N SER A 24 12.54 -5.71 -15.48
CA SER A 24 13.03 -6.93 -14.81
C SER A 24 12.50 -7.05 -13.38
N VAL A 25 11.82 -8.12 -12.95
CA VAL A 25 12.07 -9.55 -13.19
C VAL A 25 10.76 -10.38 -13.18
N LYS A 26 10.65 -11.33 -14.09
CA LYS A 26 9.90 -12.61 -14.00
C LYS A 26 10.98 -13.67 -14.28
N GLN A 27 11.15 -14.80 -13.61
CA GLN A 27 10.24 -15.71 -12.93
C GLN A 27 11.14 -16.81 -12.31
N ASP A 28 10.95 -17.19 -11.06
CA ASP A 28 11.29 -18.53 -10.50
C ASP A 28 10.74 -18.60 -9.07
N TRP A 29 9.58 -19.25 -8.90
CA TRP A 29 8.97 -19.52 -7.58
C TRP A 29 8.56 -20.99 -7.45
N ASP A 30 9.31 -21.90 -8.07
CA ASP A 30 9.19 -23.34 -7.86
C ASP A 30 10.39 -23.85 -7.05
N LEU A 31 10.44 -23.59 -5.75
CA LEU A 31 11.23 -24.41 -4.81
C LEU A 31 10.52 -24.54 -3.45
N GLU A 32 9.81 -25.67 -3.36
CA GLU A 32 9.45 -26.50 -2.21
C GLU A 32 9.89 -26.04 -0.81
N PHE A 33 8.94 -26.06 0.13
CA PHE A 33 9.20 -26.20 1.56
C PHE A 33 10.01 -27.49 1.80
N ARG A 34 11.34 -27.38 1.89
CA ARG A 34 12.20 -28.42 2.45
C ARG A 34 12.81 -27.95 3.76
N THR A 35 12.78 -28.87 4.72
CA THR A 35 13.24 -28.80 6.10
C THR A 35 14.65 -28.24 6.27
N THR A 36 14.89 -27.59 7.41
CA THR A 36 16.17 -27.10 7.91
C THR A 36 17.34 -28.07 7.73
N SER A 37 18.15 -27.80 6.72
CA SER A 37 19.59 -28.07 6.72
C SER A 37 20.29 -26.85 6.13
N THR A 38 21.12 -26.20 6.94
CA THR A 38 21.83 -24.97 6.58
C THR A 38 22.69 -25.23 5.33
N PRO A 39 22.43 -24.61 4.16
CA PRO A 39 23.34 -24.72 3.05
C PRO A 39 24.58 -23.89 3.39
N SER A 40 25.77 -24.40 3.05
CA SER A 40 26.98 -23.60 3.06
C SER A 40 26.81 -22.39 2.15
N LEU A 41 27.12 -21.20 2.66
CA LEU A 41 27.13 -19.96 1.91
C LEU A 41 28.19 -20.06 0.80
N GLN A 42 27.78 -20.43 -0.41
CA GLN A 42 28.57 -20.14 -1.60
C GLN A 42 28.48 -18.62 -1.83
N GLU A 43 29.59 -17.93 -1.60
CA GLU A 43 29.72 -16.51 -1.93
C GLU A 43 29.49 -16.32 -3.43
N ILE A 44 28.35 -15.73 -3.78
CA ILE A 44 28.05 -15.36 -5.17
C ILE A 44 29.05 -14.25 -5.54
N PRO A 45 29.93 -14.45 -6.54
CA PRO A 45 30.92 -13.45 -6.89
C PRO A 45 30.26 -12.16 -7.35
N ILE A 46 30.71 -11.00 -6.86
CA ILE A 46 30.17 -9.66 -7.22
C ILE A 46 30.10 -9.43 -8.74
N ASN A 47 31.00 -10.05 -9.50
CA ASN A 47 31.04 -9.94 -10.96
C ASN A 47 29.82 -10.59 -11.63
N TRP A 48 29.27 -11.64 -10.99
CA TRP A 48 28.07 -12.31 -11.45
C TRP A 48 26.85 -11.37 -11.43
N TRP A 49 26.71 -10.54 -10.38
CA TRP A 49 25.67 -9.50 -10.32
C TRP A 49 25.84 -8.43 -11.39
N LYS A 50 27.08 -8.01 -11.66
CA LYS A 50 27.38 -7.02 -12.72
C LYS A 50 27.00 -7.55 -14.10
N GLU A 51 27.20 -8.84 -14.36
CA GLU A 51 26.81 -9.48 -15.62
C GLU A 51 25.29 -9.67 -15.73
N GLN A 52 24.63 -9.99 -14.62
CA GLN A 52 23.17 -10.08 -14.55
C GLN A 52 22.50 -8.73 -14.86
N LEU A 53 23.05 -7.63 -14.31
CA LEU A 53 22.59 -6.26 -14.55
C LEU A 53 22.95 -5.73 -15.96
N ARG A 54 23.95 -6.32 -16.62
CA ARG A 54 24.35 -5.98 -18.00
C ARG A 54 23.44 -6.62 -19.06
N LYS A 55 22.63 -7.62 -18.71
CA LYS A 55 21.68 -8.20 -19.66
C LYS A 55 20.66 -7.13 -20.07
N PRO A 56 20.46 -6.88 -21.37
CA PRO A 56 19.46 -5.92 -21.81
C PRO A 56 18.10 -6.34 -21.25
N GLN A 57 17.50 -5.47 -20.44
CA GLN A 57 16.14 -5.66 -19.95
C GLN A 57 15.20 -5.71 -21.17
N HIS A 58 14.20 -6.58 -21.10
CA HIS A 58 13.30 -6.90 -22.23
C HIS A 58 12.37 -5.73 -22.62
N VAL A 59 12.84 -4.59 -23.14
CA VAL A 59 12.02 -3.35 -23.26
C VAL A 59 10.55 -3.66 -23.68
N PRO A 60 9.56 -3.38 -22.83
CA PRO A 60 8.20 -3.87 -23.05
C PRO A 60 7.62 -3.15 -24.25
N LYS A 61 6.99 -3.91 -25.15
CA LYS A 61 6.36 -3.37 -26.35
C LYS A 61 5.01 -2.77 -25.99
N SER A 62 4.49 -1.84 -26.80
CA SER A 62 3.24 -1.10 -26.54
C SER A 62 1.95 -1.96 -26.44
N GLY A 63 2.07 -3.29 -26.59
CA GLY A 63 1.00 -4.27 -26.45
C GLY A 63 1.17 -5.29 -25.32
N ASP A 64 2.29 -5.27 -24.59
CA ASP A 64 2.54 -6.30 -23.57
C ASP A 64 1.59 -6.14 -22.38
N VAL A 65 0.88 -7.22 -22.04
CA VAL A 65 -0.02 -7.28 -20.90
C VAL A 65 0.58 -8.25 -19.89
N TRP A 66 0.82 -7.74 -18.68
CA TRP A 66 1.32 -8.56 -17.58
C TRP A 66 0.19 -9.39 -17.00
N SER A 67 0.44 -10.70 -16.86
CA SER A 67 -0.41 -11.57 -16.05
C SER A 67 -0.09 -11.36 -14.57
N ILE A 68 -1.01 -10.73 -13.83
CA ILE A 68 -0.83 -10.38 -12.41
C ILE A 68 -1.82 -11.19 -11.54
N PRO A 69 -1.37 -11.80 -10.43
CA PRO A 69 -2.29 -12.38 -9.46
C PRO A 69 -3.05 -11.26 -8.73
N PHE A 70 -4.37 -11.27 -8.85
CA PHE A 70 -5.26 -10.35 -8.16
C PHE A 70 -6.02 -11.09 -7.07
N SER A 71 -5.96 -10.56 -5.86
CA SER A 71 -6.71 -11.07 -4.72
C SER A 71 -7.45 -9.94 -4.05
N TYR A 72 -8.63 -10.24 -3.52
CA TYR A 72 -9.43 -9.29 -2.76
C TYR A 72 -10.19 -9.99 -1.65
N THR A 73 -10.51 -9.23 -0.62
CA THR A 73 -11.30 -9.68 0.53
C THR A 73 -12.39 -8.69 0.85
N PHE A 74 -13.53 -9.19 1.31
CA PHE A 74 -14.63 -8.38 1.80
C PHE A 74 -15.32 -9.11 2.96
N GLY A 75 -16.22 -8.41 3.63
CA GLY A 75 -16.83 -8.88 4.87
C GLY A 75 -15.97 -8.62 6.10
N SER A 76 -16.52 -8.93 7.28
CA SER A 76 -15.86 -8.73 8.57
C SER A 76 -15.81 -10.04 9.33
N LEU A 77 -14.69 -10.32 10.00
CA LEU A 77 -14.58 -11.47 10.90
C LEU A 77 -15.62 -11.41 12.04
N GLN A 78 -16.12 -10.22 12.38
CA GLN A 78 -17.16 -10.04 13.39
C GLN A 78 -18.59 -10.18 12.84
N SER A 79 -18.76 -10.23 11.51
CA SER A 79 -20.07 -10.45 10.90
C SER A 79 -20.38 -11.94 10.85
N SER A 80 -21.68 -12.30 10.92
CA SER A 80 -22.16 -13.68 10.82
C SER A 80 -21.73 -14.41 9.54
N GLU A 81 -21.37 -13.66 8.50
CA GLU A 81 -20.95 -14.14 7.19
C GLU A 81 -19.44 -14.40 7.09
N GLY A 82 -18.65 -13.94 8.07
CA GLY A 82 -17.19 -14.09 8.08
C GLY A 82 -16.46 -13.21 7.06
N ARG A 83 -15.16 -13.48 6.86
CA ARG A 83 -14.32 -12.79 5.85
C ARG A 83 -14.16 -13.70 4.64
N ILE A 84 -14.58 -13.21 3.47
CA ILE A 84 -14.46 -13.93 2.21
C ILE A 84 -13.20 -13.43 1.48
N ALA A 85 -12.43 -14.34 0.90
CA ALA A 85 -11.24 -14.04 0.12
C ALA A 85 -11.33 -14.72 -1.24
N ARG A 86 -11.03 -13.98 -2.30
CA ARG A 86 -10.99 -14.50 -3.68
C ARG A 86 -9.67 -14.15 -4.34
N GLN A 87 -9.24 -15.00 -5.26
CA GLN A 87 -8.03 -14.82 -6.04
C GLN A 87 -8.24 -15.29 -7.47
N PHE A 88 -7.74 -14.51 -8.43
CA PHE A 88 -7.72 -14.87 -9.84
C PHE A 88 -6.58 -14.17 -10.57
N TRP A 89 -6.28 -14.61 -11.79
CA TRP A 89 -5.24 -13.99 -12.62
C TRP A 89 -5.83 -12.93 -13.53
N LEU A 90 -5.33 -11.70 -13.43
CA LEU A 90 -5.59 -10.64 -14.40
C LEU A 90 -4.66 -10.85 -15.60
N LYS A 91 -5.22 -11.26 -16.73
CA LYS A 91 -4.48 -11.45 -18.01
C LYS A 91 -4.73 -10.33 -19.02
N ASN A 92 -5.78 -9.54 -18.80
CA ASN A 92 -6.21 -8.45 -19.67
C ASN A 92 -6.01 -7.12 -18.94
N ARG A 93 -5.92 -6.02 -19.72
CA ARG A 93 -5.79 -4.66 -19.16
C ARG A 93 -6.97 -4.24 -18.28
N SER A 94 -8.16 -4.76 -18.56
CA SER A 94 -9.34 -4.56 -17.74
C SER A 94 -10.16 -5.84 -17.66
N ILE A 95 -10.67 -6.12 -16.47
CA ILE A 95 -11.64 -7.19 -16.20
C ILE A 95 -12.73 -6.57 -15.33
N SER A 96 -13.98 -6.79 -15.72
CA SER A 96 -15.14 -6.55 -14.87
C SER A 96 -15.63 -7.88 -14.34
N PHE A 97 -15.75 -8.02 -13.03
CA PHE A 97 -16.38 -9.17 -12.40
C PHE A 97 -17.51 -8.69 -11.50
N VAL A 98 -18.50 -9.55 -11.29
CA VAL A 98 -19.58 -9.33 -10.34
C VAL A 98 -19.48 -10.43 -9.31
N ASP A 99 -19.46 -10.03 -8.05
CA ASP A 99 -19.50 -10.95 -6.92
C ASP A 99 -20.87 -10.85 -6.27
N VAL A 100 -21.62 -11.95 -6.25
CA VAL A 100 -22.99 -12.00 -5.73
C VAL A 100 -23.01 -11.85 -4.20
N GLU A 101 -21.93 -12.23 -3.53
CA GLU A 101 -21.79 -12.16 -2.08
C GLU A 101 -21.33 -10.77 -1.60
N LEU A 102 -20.84 -9.91 -2.52
CA LEU A 102 -20.39 -8.57 -2.18
C LEU A 102 -21.58 -7.62 -2.01
N SER A 103 -21.89 -7.29 -0.76
CA SER A 103 -22.90 -6.27 -0.46
C SER A 103 -22.41 -4.86 -0.78
N ALA A 104 -23.31 -4.00 -1.23
CA ALA A 104 -23.01 -2.59 -1.52
C ALA A 104 -22.57 -1.79 -0.28
N ASN A 105 -22.77 -2.31 0.93
CA ASN A 105 -22.38 -1.68 2.19
C ASN A 105 -21.07 -2.23 2.78
N GLN A 106 -20.39 -3.14 2.09
CA GLN A 106 -19.15 -3.76 2.57
C GLN A 106 -17.95 -3.18 1.82
N ALA A 107 -16.90 -2.84 2.57
CA ALA A 107 -15.63 -2.44 1.97
C ALA A 107 -14.97 -3.65 1.30
N LEU A 108 -14.46 -3.45 0.09
CA LEU A 108 -13.60 -4.39 -0.62
C LEU A 108 -12.15 -3.95 -0.45
N LEU A 109 -11.32 -4.85 0.05
CA LEU A 109 -9.88 -4.67 0.17
C LEU A 109 -9.17 -5.56 -0.84
N ALA A 110 -8.60 -4.95 -1.89
CA ALA A 110 -7.75 -5.67 -2.84
C ALA A 110 -6.28 -5.70 -2.39
N ASN A 111 -5.56 -6.73 -2.80
CA ASN A 111 -4.19 -7.04 -2.38
C ASN A 111 -4.06 -7.11 -0.84
N PRO A 112 -4.85 -7.95 -0.15
CA PRO A 112 -4.75 -8.08 1.30
C PRO A 112 -3.32 -8.42 1.72
N ASN A 113 -2.85 -7.82 2.82
CA ASN A 113 -1.49 -7.93 3.34
C ASN A 113 -0.38 -7.38 2.43
N TRP A 114 -0.74 -6.66 1.37
CA TRP A 114 0.22 -6.07 0.44
C TRP A 114 1.23 -7.09 -0.11
N ILE A 115 0.71 -8.25 -0.55
CA ILE A 115 1.50 -9.41 -0.97
C ILE A 115 2.24 -9.11 -2.28
N TYR A 116 1.59 -8.36 -3.16
CA TYR A 116 2.11 -8.09 -4.49
C TYR A 116 2.49 -6.62 -4.67
N PRO A 117 3.53 -6.30 -5.47
CA PRO A 117 4.03 -4.95 -5.65
C PRO A 117 3.23 -4.16 -6.69
N TYR A 118 1.90 -4.11 -6.55
CA TYR A 118 1.03 -3.22 -7.32
C TYR A 118 0.18 -2.37 -6.38
N ARG A 119 -0.20 -1.20 -6.89
CA ARG A 119 -1.08 -0.26 -6.20
C ARG A 119 -2.52 -0.50 -6.58
N VAL A 120 -3.44 -0.15 -5.69
CA VAL A 120 -4.87 -0.34 -5.91
C VAL A 120 -5.58 1.00 -5.84
N ASN A 121 -6.27 1.36 -6.92
CA ASN A 121 -7.22 2.47 -6.91
C ASN A 121 -8.65 1.93 -6.75
N TYR A 122 -9.38 2.53 -5.81
CA TYR A 122 -10.78 2.22 -5.56
C TYR A 122 -11.68 3.35 -6.08
N ASP A 123 -12.97 3.06 -6.27
CA ASP A 123 -13.95 4.12 -6.43
C ASP A 123 -14.11 4.91 -5.12
N ILE A 124 -14.67 6.12 -5.23
CA ILE A 124 -14.82 7.02 -4.08
C ILE A 124 -15.73 6.42 -2.99
N THR A 125 -16.67 5.56 -3.38
CA THR A 125 -17.60 4.90 -2.45
C THR A 125 -16.86 3.91 -1.55
N ASN A 126 -16.01 3.07 -2.13
CA ASN A 126 -15.20 2.11 -1.42
C ASN A 126 -14.08 2.80 -0.61
N TRP A 127 -13.46 3.86 -1.14
CA TRP A 127 -12.54 4.71 -0.35
C TRP A 127 -13.19 5.22 0.94
N LYS A 128 -14.43 5.72 0.85
CA LYS A 128 -15.20 6.16 2.03
C LYS A 128 -15.45 5.02 3.02
N MET A 129 -15.77 3.82 2.54
CA MET A 129 -16.00 2.65 3.40
C MET A 129 -14.71 2.21 4.11
N ILE A 130 -13.59 2.12 3.38
CA ILE A 130 -12.27 1.79 3.94
C ILE A 130 -11.88 2.81 5.00
N ALA A 131 -11.99 4.11 4.70
CA ALA A 131 -11.61 5.15 5.66
C ALA A 131 -12.49 5.12 6.91
N ARG A 132 -13.82 4.91 6.78
CA ARG A 132 -14.69 4.71 7.93
C ARG A 132 -14.26 3.52 8.78
N GLN A 133 -13.87 2.41 8.14
CA GLN A 133 -13.39 1.22 8.85
C GLN A 133 -12.07 1.49 9.59
N LEU A 134 -11.15 2.28 9.01
CA LEU A 134 -9.93 2.71 9.69
C LEU A 134 -10.25 3.52 10.95
N HIS A 135 -11.17 4.48 10.87
CA HIS A 135 -11.57 5.30 12.02
C HIS A 135 -12.36 4.53 13.09
N GLN A 136 -13.15 3.53 12.70
CA GLN A 136 -14.00 2.78 13.63
C GLN A 136 -13.25 1.64 14.33
N ASN A 137 -12.53 0.83 13.56
CA ASN A 137 -11.77 -0.31 14.07
C ASN A 137 -10.72 -0.75 13.03
N HIS A 138 -9.60 -0.03 13.01
CA HIS A 138 -8.48 -0.31 12.11
C HIS A 138 -7.88 -1.72 12.29
N HIS A 139 -8.08 -2.40 13.43
CA HIS A 139 -7.61 -3.78 13.64
C HIS A 139 -8.31 -4.80 12.75
N ASN A 140 -9.49 -4.50 12.21
CA ASN A 140 -10.14 -5.34 11.22
C ASN A 140 -9.39 -5.35 9.87
N ILE A 141 -8.52 -4.37 9.63
CA ILE A 141 -7.65 -4.29 8.46
C ILE A 141 -6.23 -4.71 8.88
N PRO A 142 -5.61 -5.71 8.24
CA PRO A 142 -4.27 -6.12 8.61
C PRO A 142 -3.23 -5.01 8.47
N ILE A 143 -2.20 -5.01 9.32
CA ILE A 143 -1.16 -3.98 9.42
C ILE A 143 -0.60 -3.58 8.04
N LYS A 144 -0.09 -4.54 7.27
CA LYS A 144 0.47 -4.29 5.92
C LYS A 144 -0.55 -3.70 4.94
N SER A 145 -1.83 -4.04 5.09
CA SER A 145 -2.89 -3.47 4.25
C SER A 145 -3.16 -2.00 4.61
N ARG A 146 -3.04 -1.62 5.89
CA ARG A 146 -3.15 -0.21 6.31
C ARG A 146 -2.02 0.63 5.72
N MET A 147 -0.79 0.11 5.72
CA MET A 147 0.36 0.73 5.05
C MET A 147 0.08 0.95 3.55
N GLN A 148 -0.38 -0.10 2.86
CA GLN A 148 -0.75 -0.02 1.45
C GLN A 148 -1.83 1.06 1.22
N ILE A 149 -2.88 1.08 2.04
CA ILE A 149 -3.97 2.05 1.94
C ILE A 149 -3.45 3.49 2.03
N ILE A 150 -2.57 3.81 2.98
CA ILE A 150 -2.00 5.16 3.11
C ILE A 150 -1.24 5.53 1.83
N MET A 151 -0.37 4.63 1.36
CA MET A 151 0.47 4.89 0.19
C MET A 151 -0.33 5.01 -1.12
N ASP A 152 -1.38 4.22 -1.25
CA ASP A 152 -2.27 4.26 -2.42
C ASP A 152 -3.21 5.47 -2.35
N ALA A 153 -3.69 5.82 -1.16
CA ALA A 153 -4.47 7.04 -0.95
C ALA A 153 -3.65 8.29 -1.29
N GLU A 154 -2.40 8.37 -0.85
CA GLU A 154 -1.49 9.46 -1.24
C GLU A 154 -1.34 9.51 -2.76
N THR A 155 -1.15 8.38 -3.42
CA THR A 155 -0.98 8.28 -4.86
C THR A 155 -2.21 8.77 -5.64
N PHE A 156 -3.39 8.28 -5.28
CA PHE A 156 -4.60 8.46 -6.09
C PHE A 156 -5.48 9.61 -5.64
N LEU A 157 -5.55 9.91 -4.34
CA LEU A 157 -6.49 10.89 -3.81
C LEU A 157 -5.90 12.29 -3.74
N SER A 158 -4.60 12.43 -3.47
CA SER A 158 -3.96 13.76 -3.31
C SER A 158 -4.05 14.64 -4.57
N HIS A 159 -4.05 14.02 -5.76
CA HIS A 159 -4.15 14.70 -7.06
C HIS A 159 -5.52 14.51 -7.72
N SER A 160 -6.52 14.01 -7.00
CA SER A 160 -7.87 13.79 -7.51
C SER A 160 -8.80 14.97 -7.25
N ASP A 161 -10.06 14.83 -7.66
CA ASP A 161 -11.15 15.74 -7.29
C ASP A 161 -11.57 15.63 -5.80
N PHE A 162 -10.99 14.69 -5.05
CA PHE A 162 -11.33 14.40 -3.65
C PHE A 162 -10.11 14.37 -2.70
N PRO A 163 -9.23 15.39 -2.68
CA PRO A 163 -8.05 15.42 -1.81
C PRO A 163 -8.41 15.41 -0.31
N GLN A 164 -9.59 15.90 0.07
CA GLN A 164 -10.11 15.81 1.44
C GLN A 164 -10.26 14.36 1.92
N MET A 165 -10.44 13.41 1.00
CA MET A 165 -10.53 12.00 1.34
C MET A 165 -9.17 11.47 1.82
N PHE A 166 -8.07 11.93 1.22
CA PHE A 166 -6.71 11.62 1.66
C PHE A 166 -6.45 12.17 3.07
N VAL A 167 -6.79 13.44 3.31
CA VAL A 167 -6.67 14.05 4.65
C VAL A 167 -7.48 13.27 5.69
N TYR A 168 -8.70 12.85 5.34
CA TYR A 168 -9.53 12.03 6.22
C TYR A 168 -8.92 10.65 6.52
N VAL A 169 -8.25 10.03 5.55
CA VAL A 169 -7.44 8.82 5.81
C VAL A 169 -6.34 9.15 6.81
N LEU A 170 -5.51 10.17 6.58
CA LEU A 170 -4.44 10.52 7.53
C LEU A 170 -4.97 10.81 8.95
N GLY A 171 -6.18 11.35 9.08
CA GLY A 171 -6.81 11.58 10.38
C GLY A 171 -6.98 10.33 11.25
N TYR A 172 -7.07 9.12 10.68
CA TYR A 172 -7.20 7.90 11.48
C TYR A 172 -5.93 7.60 12.30
N LEU A 173 -4.77 8.11 11.87
CA LEU A 173 -3.48 7.85 12.52
C LEU A 173 -3.47 8.25 14.01
N ALA A 174 -4.38 9.15 14.42
CA ALA A 174 -4.61 9.51 15.82
C ALA A 174 -4.94 8.33 16.75
N ILE A 175 -5.43 7.21 16.20
CA ILE A 175 -5.73 5.98 16.96
C ILE A 175 -4.88 4.78 16.52
N GLU A 176 -3.93 4.97 15.61
CA GLU A 176 -3.07 3.86 15.15
C GLU A 176 -2.15 3.40 16.29
N SER A 177 -2.01 2.08 16.43
CA SER A 177 -1.24 1.46 17.50
C SER A 177 0.08 0.86 17.01
N ASN A 178 0.27 0.74 15.70
CA ASN A 178 1.46 0.14 15.11
C ASN A 178 2.44 1.21 14.62
N LEU A 179 3.65 1.21 15.19
CA LEU A 179 4.71 2.17 14.83
C LEU A 179 5.06 2.17 13.34
N GLY A 180 5.14 1.00 12.70
CA GLY A 180 5.47 0.92 11.27
C GLY A 180 4.43 1.60 10.38
N VAL A 181 3.14 1.45 10.70
CA VAL A 181 2.06 2.14 9.98
C VAL A 181 2.13 3.65 10.25
N ALA A 182 2.38 4.03 11.51
CA ALA A 182 2.48 5.42 11.92
C ALA A 182 3.67 6.14 11.26
N LEU A 183 4.82 5.47 11.07
CA LEU A 183 5.97 6.01 10.32
C LEU A 183 5.61 6.34 8.88
N ILE A 184 4.94 5.41 8.16
CA ILE A 184 4.47 5.64 6.79
C ILE A 184 3.45 6.78 6.76
N GLY A 185 2.55 6.82 7.74
CA GLY A 185 1.57 7.89 7.89
C GLY A 185 2.21 9.26 8.15
N MET A 186 3.22 9.32 9.00
CA MET A 186 3.93 10.55 9.37
C MET A 186 4.73 11.09 8.19
N ASP A 187 5.37 10.22 7.41
CA ASP A 187 6.04 10.57 6.16
C ASP A 187 5.06 11.17 5.13
N ALA A 188 3.84 10.61 5.03
CA ALA A 188 2.77 11.17 4.20
C ALA A 188 2.25 12.52 4.74
N ILE A 189 2.10 12.68 6.06
CA ILE A 189 1.74 13.96 6.70
C ILE A 189 2.82 15.01 6.42
N TYR A 190 4.10 14.65 6.54
CA TYR A 190 5.22 15.54 6.27
C TYR A 190 5.17 16.03 4.81
N ARG A 191 5.02 15.13 3.84
CA ARG A 191 4.89 15.49 2.42
C ARG A 191 3.68 16.37 2.14
N LEU A 192 2.54 16.08 2.77
CA LEU A 192 1.34 16.91 2.65
C LEU A 192 1.61 18.33 3.16
N CYS A 193 2.18 18.47 4.36
CA CYS A 193 2.53 19.77 4.94
C CYS A 193 3.58 20.51 4.09
N ASP A 194 4.56 19.79 3.54
CA ASP A 194 5.59 20.34 2.65
C ASP A 194 5.00 20.87 1.34
N ALA A 195 3.99 20.18 0.78
CA ALA A 195 3.28 20.64 -0.41
C ALA A 195 2.53 21.96 -0.21
N PHE A 196 2.16 22.28 1.03
CA PHE A 196 1.53 23.56 1.42
C PHE A 196 2.51 24.52 2.10
N ARG A 197 3.82 24.25 2.06
CA ARG A 197 4.83 25.14 2.68
C ARG A 197 4.70 26.55 2.09
N GLY A 198 4.49 27.53 2.96
CA GLY A 198 4.28 28.94 2.60
C GLY A 198 2.80 29.36 2.52
N VAL A 199 1.86 28.43 2.65
CA VAL A 199 0.44 28.72 2.84
C VAL A 199 0.09 28.54 4.31
N HIS A 200 -0.60 29.52 4.91
CA HIS A 200 -1.06 29.40 6.28
C HIS A 200 -2.40 28.64 6.32
N LEU A 201 -2.37 27.38 6.76
CA LEU A 201 -3.53 26.50 6.91
C LEU A 201 -3.60 25.95 8.35
N PRO A 202 -3.96 26.78 9.34
CA PRO A 202 -4.01 26.35 10.74
C PRO A 202 -5.02 25.21 10.95
N GLU A 203 -6.10 25.17 10.18
CA GLU A 203 -7.14 24.13 10.28
C GLU A 203 -6.59 22.74 9.97
N LEU A 204 -5.70 22.62 8.97
CA LEU A 204 -5.07 21.35 8.62
C LEU A 204 -4.13 20.87 9.73
N GLN A 205 -3.37 21.79 10.32
CA GLN A 205 -2.49 21.49 11.44
C GLN A 205 -3.29 21.05 12.67
N LEU A 206 -4.36 21.77 13.01
CA LEU A 206 -5.29 21.43 14.09
C LEU A 206 -5.92 20.05 13.88
N TYR A 207 -6.30 19.72 12.65
CA TYR A 207 -6.90 18.43 12.31
C TYR A 207 -5.91 17.26 12.47
N LEU A 208 -4.65 17.45 12.06
CA LEU A 208 -3.63 16.40 12.11
C LEU A 208 -2.84 16.34 13.43
N ALA A 209 -2.98 17.34 14.31
CA ALA A 209 -2.29 17.37 15.60
C ALA A 209 -2.47 16.09 16.45
N PRO A 210 -3.67 15.48 16.53
CA PRO A 210 -3.84 14.22 17.25
C PRO A 210 -3.04 13.06 16.66
N ALA A 211 -2.88 13.01 15.32
CA ALA A 211 -2.05 12.00 14.66
C ALA A 211 -0.57 12.18 15.00
N ILE A 212 -0.09 13.42 15.04
CA ILE A 212 1.29 13.74 15.43
C ILE A 212 1.52 13.36 16.90
N ALA A 213 0.62 13.74 17.80
CA ALA A 213 0.74 13.40 19.22
C ALA A 213 0.72 11.87 19.46
N GLN A 214 -0.10 11.14 18.70
CA GLN A 214 -0.11 9.68 18.77
C GLN A 214 1.20 9.08 18.24
N PHE A 215 1.77 9.64 17.19
CA PHE A 215 3.08 9.22 16.68
C PHE A 215 4.19 9.46 17.71
N ASP A 216 4.23 10.63 18.33
CA ASP A 216 5.21 10.95 19.40
C ASP A 216 5.11 9.95 20.55
N LYS A 217 3.88 9.62 20.98
CA LYS A 217 3.65 8.59 22.00
C LYS A 217 4.20 7.22 21.57
N LEU A 218 3.98 6.81 20.32
CA LEU A 218 4.49 5.53 19.81
C LEU A 218 6.03 5.52 19.74
N LEU A 219 6.66 6.66 19.44
CA LEU A 219 8.11 6.79 19.49
C LEU A 219 8.64 6.65 20.91
N ASP A 220 8.02 7.32 21.89
CA ASP A 220 8.39 7.21 23.30
C ASP A 220 8.24 5.78 23.82
N ASP A 221 7.09 5.14 23.53
CA ASP A 221 6.82 3.74 23.91
C ASP A 221 7.84 2.78 23.25
N SER A 222 8.33 3.10 22.06
CA SER A 222 9.30 2.26 21.35
C SER A 222 10.71 2.27 21.94
N GLN A 223 11.09 3.33 22.67
CA GLN A 223 12.40 3.40 23.33
C GLN A 223 12.56 2.34 24.44
N ILE A 224 11.44 1.79 24.91
CA ILE A 224 11.41 0.73 25.92
C ILE A 224 11.91 -0.60 25.33
N ASP A 225 11.70 -0.83 24.03
CA ASP A 225 12.08 -2.06 23.34
C ASP A 225 13.24 -1.79 22.34
N PRO A 226 14.45 -2.32 22.58
CA PRO A 226 15.60 -2.06 21.72
C PRO A 226 15.40 -2.54 20.27
N GLU A 227 14.62 -3.59 20.03
CA GLU A 227 14.33 -4.08 18.68
C GLU A 227 13.42 -3.10 17.92
N LEU A 228 12.44 -2.52 18.62
CA LEU A 228 11.52 -1.55 18.05
C LEU A 228 12.18 -0.18 17.86
N ALA A 229 13.03 0.24 18.80
CA ALA A 229 13.83 1.45 18.71
C ALA A 229 14.75 1.44 17.48
N ALA A 230 15.38 0.29 17.18
CA ALA A 230 16.26 0.13 16.03
C ALA A 230 15.59 0.41 14.67
N LEU A 231 14.26 0.34 14.57
CA LEU A 231 13.53 0.64 13.33
C LEU A 231 13.64 2.11 12.92
N TRP A 232 13.87 3.03 13.86
CA TRP A 232 13.96 4.47 13.59
C TRP A 232 15.24 5.12 14.11
N LEU A 233 16.05 4.43 14.94
CA LEU A 233 17.32 4.95 15.47
C LEU A 233 18.49 4.94 14.46
N ASN A 234 18.32 4.31 13.29
CA ASN A 234 19.36 4.26 12.27
C ASN A 234 19.43 5.59 11.53
N ASP A 235 20.05 6.59 12.14
CA ASP A 235 20.54 7.77 11.43
C ASP A 235 21.56 7.30 10.37
N PRO A 236 21.42 7.68 9.08
CA PRO A 236 22.51 7.49 8.14
C PRO A 236 23.72 8.32 8.63
N PRO A 237 24.95 7.76 8.59
CA PRO A 237 26.13 8.52 8.97
C PRO A 237 26.23 9.77 8.08
N ARG A 238 26.41 10.93 8.72
CA ARG A 238 26.63 12.23 8.07
C ARG A 238 27.93 12.27 7.30
#